data_AF-A0A7S0FKG3-F1
#
_entry.id   AF-A0A7S0FKG3-F1
#
_cell.length_a   1.000
_cell.length_b   1.000
_cell.length_c   1.000
_cell.angle_alpha   90.00
_cell.angle_beta   90.00
_cell.angle_gamma   90.00
#
_symmetry.space_group_name_H-M   'P 1'
#
loop_
_entity.id
_entity.type
_entity.pdbx_description
1 polymer ?
#
loop_
_entity_poly.entity_id
_entity_poly.type
_entity_poly.pdbx_seq_one_letter_code
_entity_poly.pdbx_strand_id
1 'polypeptide(L)'
;VKDTSTGSFDDVPLWRVQWTELPGYQNVLNVHVAHYTHMFQSVVNGPRPWIFGHIYLPGGSENLENEAYRLCGKDSKQTRWGTLMKISDYQQLDDDGRLLLIVL
;
A
#
# COMPACT_ATOMS: atom_id res chain seq x y z
N VAL A 1 13.17 -1.08 -5.64
CA VAL A 1 13.96 -2.23 -6.18
C VAL A 1 14.54 -3.01 -5.01
N LYS A 2 14.71 -4.33 -5.09
CA LYS A 2 15.32 -5.11 -4.00
C LYS A 2 16.84 -4.90 -3.98
N ASP A 3 17.39 -4.38 -2.90
CA ASP A 3 18.83 -4.41 -2.64
C ASP A 3 19.24 -5.82 -2.24
N THR A 4 20.11 -6.44 -3.04
CA THR A 4 20.55 -7.82 -2.81
C THR A 4 21.56 -7.96 -1.67
N SER A 5 22.21 -6.87 -1.25
CA SER A 5 23.20 -6.88 -0.18
C SER A 5 22.56 -6.83 1.21
N THR A 6 21.47 -6.09 1.34
CA THR A 6 20.73 -5.89 2.61
C THR A 6 19.42 -6.66 2.66
N GLY A 7 18.88 -7.06 1.50
CA GLY A 7 17.53 -7.60 1.38
C GLY A 7 16.43 -6.53 1.49
N SER A 8 16.78 -5.23 1.52
CA SER A 8 15.81 -4.14 1.58
C SER A 8 15.05 -3.98 0.26
N PHE A 9 13.89 -3.34 0.34
CA PHE A 9 13.18 -2.85 -0.83
C PHE A 9 13.07 -1.34 -0.70
N ASP A 10 13.67 -0.62 -1.65
CA ASP A 10 13.61 0.83 -1.70
C ASP A 10 12.52 1.29 -2.67
N ASP A 11 12.03 2.51 -2.46
CA ASP A 11 10.99 3.18 -3.26
C ASP A 11 9.71 2.33 -3.45
N VAL A 12 9.29 1.65 -2.39
CA VAL A 12 8.08 0.83 -2.38
C VAL A 12 6.83 1.74 -2.31
N PRO A 13 5.81 1.54 -3.16
CA PRO A 13 4.56 2.29 -3.08
C PRO A 13 3.87 2.05 -1.74
N LEU A 14 3.31 3.12 -1.16
CA LEU A 14 2.72 3.08 0.18
C LEU A 14 1.21 3.22 0.13
N TRP A 15 0.50 2.22 0.67
CA TRP A 15 -0.93 2.31 0.94
C TRP A 15 -1.15 2.69 2.41
N ARG A 16 -1.69 3.88 2.64
CA ARG A 16 -1.93 4.44 3.98
C ARG A 16 -3.43 4.39 4.30
N VAL A 17 -3.82 3.59 5.29
CA VAL A 17 -5.25 3.32 5.60
C VAL A 17 -5.53 3.24 7.11
N GLN A 18 -6.81 3.32 7.48
CA GLN A 18 -7.29 3.37 8.86
C GLN A 18 -7.34 2.02 9.60
N TRP A 19 -6.65 1.00 9.10
CA TRP A 19 -6.50 -0.29 9.76
C TRP A 19 -5.07 -0.82 9.62
N THR A 20 -4.79 -1.97 10.23
CA THR A 20 -3.47 -2.61 10.24
C THR A 20 -3.59 -4.00 9.61
N GLU A 21 -2.60 -4.35 8.80
CA GLU A 21 -2.35 -5.72 8.34
C GLU A 21 -1.15 -6.29 9.12
N LEU A 22 -1.12 -7.61 9.32
CA LEU A 22 -0.04 -8.27 10.06
C LEU A 22 0.72 -9.24 9.15
N PRO A 23 2.05 -9.40 9.33
CA PRO A 23 2.82 -10.36 8.56
C PRO A 23 2.27 -11.78 8.68
N GLY A 24 2.19 -12.49 7.55
CA GLY A 24 1.74 -13.88 7.49
C GLY A 24 0.23 -14.08 7.39
N TYR A 25 -0.56 -13.00 7.40
CA TYR A 25 -1.99 -13.05 7.13
C TYR A 25 -2.28 -12.84 5.65
N GLN A 26 -3.39 -13.42 5.19
CA GLN A 26 -3.91 -13.20 3.83
C GLN A 26 -5.20 -12.40 3.91
N ASN A 27 -5.42 -11.53 2.93
CA ASN A 27 -6.64 -10.73 2.85
C ASN A 27 -7.03 -10.45 1.39
N VAL A 28 -8.29 -10.09 1.19
CA VAL A 28 -8.82 -9.58 -0.08
C VAL A 28 -9.12 -8.10 0.09
N LEU A 29 -8.44 -7.25 -0.68
CA LEU A 29 -8.52 -5.80 -0.56
C LEU A 29 -9.35 -5.22 -1.70
N ASN A 30 -10.31 -4.35 -1.38
CA ASN A 30 -11.12 -3.63 -2.36
C ASN A 30 -10.63 -2.19 -2.53
N VAL A 31 -9.88 -1.95 -3.60
CA VAL A 31 -9.32 -0.65 -3.95
C VAL A 31 -10.30 0.11 -4.83
N HIS A 32 -10.75 1.26 -4.33
CA HIS A 32 -11.75 2.08 -5.02
C HIS A 32 -11.39 3.58 -5.05
N VAL A 33 -10.43 4.02 -4.25
CA VAL A 33 -9.97 5.41 -4.27
C VAL A 33 -9.08 5.62 -5.49
N ALA A 34 -9.35 6.64 -6.30
CA ALA A 34 -8.73 6.82 -7.62
C ALA A 34 -7.19 6.79 -7.60
N HIS A 35 -6.55 7.51 -6.68
CA HIS A 35 -5.08 7.55 -6.61
C HIS A 35 -4.47 6.20 -6.19
N TYR A 36 -5.14 5.44 -5.32
CA TYR A 36 -4.70 4.09 -4.99
C TYR A 36 -4.97 3.10 -6.12
N THR A 37 -6.10 3.24 -6.82
CA THR A 37 -6.41 2.43 -8.01
C THR A 37 -5.31 2.61 -9.05
N HIS A 38 -4.92 3.85 -9.36
CA HIS A 38 -3.82 4.16 -10.27
C HIS A 38 -2.46 3.62 -9.77
N MET A 39 -2.16 3.79 -8.48
CA MET A 39 -0.94 3.24 -7.87
C MET A 39 -0.88 1.71 -8.03
N PHE A 40 -1.97 1.00 -7.71
CA PHE A 40 -2.00 -0.46 -7.79
C PHE A 40 -2.00 -0.98 -9.22
N GLN A 41 -2.69 -0.32 -10.16
CA GLN A 41 -2.56 -0.61 -11.59
C GLN A 41 -1.10 -0.50 -12.05
N SER A 42 -0.38 0.54 -11.59
CA SER A 42 1.04 0.71 -11.91
C SER A 42 1.90 -0.42 -11.35
N VAL A 43 1.57 -0.92 -10.16
CA VAL A 43 2.25 -2.07 -9.53
C VAL A 43 2.00 -3.37 -10.30
N VAL A 44 0.74 -3.72 -10.58
CA VAL A 44 0.38 -5.01 -11.20
C VAL A 44 0.73 -5.07 -12.69
N ASN A 45 0.85 -3.93 -13.36
CA ASN A 45 1.39 -3.85 -14.72
C ASN A 45 2.93 -3.95 -14.76
N GLY A 46 3.59 -3.88 -13.60
CA GLY A 46 5.02 -4.11 -13.47
C GLY A 46 5.41 -5.59 -13.39
N PRO A 47 6.72 -5.90 -13.42
CA PRO A 47 7.20 -7.25 -13.20
C PRO A 47 6.94 -7.71 -11.77
N ARG A 48 6.73 -9.02 -11.59
CA ARG A 48 6.68 -9.65 -10.25
C ARG A 48 8.07 -9.60 -9.56
N PRO A 49 8.12 -9.62 -8.21
CA PRO A 49 6.99 -9.65 -7.28
C PRO A 49 6.31 -8.28 -7.16
N TRP A 50 4.97 -8.29 -7.14
CA TRP A 50 4.16 -7.10 -6.90
C TRP A 50 4.11 -6.81 -5.40
N ILE A 51 4.74 -5.74 -4.98
CA ILE A 51 4.93 -5.41 -3.56
C ILE A 51 4.45 -3.99 -3.27
N PHE A 52 3.96 -3.78 -2.06
CA PHE A 52 3.63 -2.45 -1.54
C PHE A 52 3.79 -2.43 -0.02
N GLY A 53 3.97 -1.24 0.55
CA GLY A 53 3.99 -1.03 1.99
C GLY A 53 2.60 -0.66 2.49
N HIS A 54 2.06 -1.45 3.40
CA HIS A 54 0.82 -1.13 4.11
C HIS A 54 1.16 -0.40 5.41
N ILE A 55 0.66 0.82 5.59
CA ILE A 55 0.96 1.65 6.75
C ILE A 55 -0.34 2.16 7.37
N TYR A 56 -0.46 2.03 8.68
CA TYR A 56 -1.58 2.60 9.41
C TYR A 56 -1.55 4.14 9.33
N LEU A 57 -2.71 4.73 9.06
CA LEU A 57 -2.95 6.15 9.07
C LEU A 57 -4.25 6.40 9.85
N PRO A 58 -4.18 6.96 11.08
CA PRO A 58 -5.37 7.38 11.79
C PRO A 58 -6.24 8.27 10.90
N GLY A 59 -7.56 8.04 10.84
CA GLY A 59 -8.47 8.78 9.96
C GLY A 59 -8.35 8.46 8.45
N GLY A 60 -7.45 7.56 8.06
CA GLY A 60 -7.33 7.09 6.68
C GLY A 60 -7.11 8.24 5.69
N SER A 61 -7.82 8.18 4.56
CA SER A 61 -7.64 9.14 3.45
C SER A 61 -7.84 10.61 3.83
N GLU A 62 -8.60 10.90 4.88
CA GLU A 62 -8.80 12.29 5.38
C GLU A 62 -7.50 12.94 5.85
N ASN A 63 -6.52 12.14 6.29
CA ASN A 63 -5.24 12.63 6.79
C ASN A 63 -4.10 12.51 5.77
N LEU A 64 -4.38 12.22 4.50
CA LEU A 64 -3.35 12.16 3.46
C LEU A 64 -2.69 13.52 3.21
N GLU A 65 -3.50 14.57 3.15
CA GLU A 65 -3.07 15.96 2.95
C GLU A 65 -2.88 16.73 4.28
N ASN A 66 -3.01 16.04 5.42
CA ASN A 66 -2.81 16.66 6.71
C ASN A 66 -1.31 16.71 7.05
N GLU A 67 -0.76 17.92 7.20
CA GLU A 67 0.65 18.13 7.51
C GLU A 67 1.12 17.40 8.77
N ALA A 68 0.25 17.24 9.77
CA ALA A 68 0.55 16.52 10.99
C ALA A 68 0.88 15.03 10.76
N TYR A 69 0.47 14.47 9.62
CA TYR A 69 0.72 13.07 9.23
C TYR A 69 1.64 12.95 8.02
N ARG A 70 2.38 14.00 7.66
CA ARG A 70 3.34 13.96 6.55
C ARG A 70 4.45 12.95 6.83
N LEU A 71 4.82 12.16 5.83
CA LEU A 71 5.97 11.25 5.91
C LEU A 71 7.26 12.05 6.17
N CYS A 72 8.12 11.49 7.03
CA CYS A 72 9.43 12.07 7.40
C CYS A 72 9.38 13.46 8.06
N GLY A 73 8.21 13.94 8.50
CA GLY A 73 8.12 15.16 9.31
C GLY A 73 8.74 14.95 10.70
N LYS A 74 9.52 15.93 11.17
CA LYS A 74 10.23 15.88 12.47
C LYS A 74 9.29 15.54 13.63
N ASP A 75 8.14 16.22 13.68
CA ASP A 75 7.11 16.08 14.71
C ASP A 75 5.85 15.37 14.17
N SER A 76 6.02 14.56 13.11
CA SER A 76 4.92 13.87 12.45
C SER A 76 4.29 12.81 13.35
N LYS A 77 2.95 12.78 13.36
CA LYS A 77 2.10 11.77 14.00
C LYS A 77 1.91 10.52 13.13
N GLN A 78 2.55 10.45 11.97
CA GLN A 78 2.49 9.32 11.06
C GLN A 78 3.08 8.06 11.69
N THR A 79 2.41 6.93 11.49
CA THR A 79 2.97 5.62 11.86
C THR A 79 4.23 5.34 11.04
N ARG A 80 5.32 4.98 11.73
CA ARG A 80 6.67 4.80 11.15
C ARG A 80 6.98 3.36 10.73
N TRP A 81 6.18 2.42 11.20
CA TRP A 81 6.28 1.00 10.86
C TRP A 81 5.00 0.55 10.17
N GLY A 82 5.12 -0.49 9.37
CA GLY A 82 4.02 -1.08 8.62
C GLY A 82 4.37 -2.50 8.22
N THR A 83 3.66 -3.00 7.22
CA THR A 83 3.85 -4.36 6.72
C THR A 83 4.15 -4.33 5.24
N LEU A 84 5.20 -5.03 4.83
CA LEU A 84 5.46 -5.26 3.42
C LEU A 84 4.51 -6.36 2.94
N MET A 85 3.65 -6.01 1.99
CA MET A 85 2.64 -6.90 1.44
C MET A 85 3.02 -7.31 0.02
N LYS A 86 2.67 -8.54 -0.37
CA LYS A 86 2.78 -9.03 -1.74
C LYS A 86 1.40 -9.29 -2.32
N ILE A 87 1.16 -8.75 -3.51
CA ILE A 87 -0.04 -9.07 -4.30
C ILE A 87 0.22 -10.41 -5.00
N SER A 88 -0.59 -11.41 -4.68
CA SER A 88 -0.53 -12.73 -5.33
C SER A 88 -1.32 -12.77 -6.62
N ASP A 89 -2.48 -12.13 -6.61
CA ASP A 89 -3.41 -12.06 -7.72
C ASP A 89 -4.29 -10.80 -7.63
N TYR A 90 -4.93 -10.45 -8.74
CA TYR A 90 -5.87 -9.33 -8.78
C TYR A 90 -6.97 -9.53 -9.82
N GLN A 91 -8.07 -8.82 -9.62
CA GLN A 91 -9.13 -8.67 -10.61
C GLN A 91 -9.55 -7.21 -10.69
N GLN A 92 -9.68 -6.67 -11.91
CA GLN A 92 -10.37 -5.40 -12.13
C GLN A 92 -11.85 -5.68 -12.35
N LEU A 93 -12.71 -4.92 -11.69
CA LEU A 93 -14.15 -5.01 -11.85
C LEU A 93 -14.57 -4.20 -13.08
N ASP A 94 -15.26 -4.83 -14.02
CA ASP A 94 -15.59 -4.26 -15.33
C ASP A 94 -16.54 -3.06 -15.24
N ASP A 95 -17.40 -3.00 -14.22
CA ASP A 95 -18.47 -2.02 -14.12
C ASP A 95 -18.00 -0.64 -13.61
N ASP A 96 -16.96 -0.59 -12.78
CA ASP A 96 -16.54 0.63 -12.09
C ASP A 96 -15.03 0.81 -11.93
N GLY A 97 -14.23 -0.11 -12.49
CA GLY A 97 -12.78 0.00 -12.52
C GLY A 97 -12.07 -0.23 -11.18
N ARG A 98 -12.80 -0.61 -10.11
CA ARG A 98 -12.21 -1.01 -8.83
C ARG A 98 -11.30 -2.22 -8.99
N LEU A 99 -10.32 -2.35 -8.11
CA LEU A 99 -9.45 -3.53 -8.04
C LEU A 99 -9.75 -4.36 -6.79
N LEU A 100 -9.93 -5.66 -6.99
CA LEU A 100 -9.83 -6.66 -5.93
C LEU A 100 -8.41 -7.23 -5.95
N LEU A 101 -7.71 -7.18 -4.82
CA LEU A 101 -6.35 -7.71 -4.68
C LEU A 101 -6.34 -8.85 -3.67
N ILE A 102 -5.69 -9.97 -4.00
CA ILE A 102 -5.38 -11.03 -3.03
C ILE A 102 -3.95 -10.81 -2.53
N VAL A 103 -3.80 -10.54 -1.24
CA VAL A 103 -2.51 -10.17 -0.62
C VAL A 103 -2.06 -11.16 0.44
N LEU A 104 -0.73 -11.21 0.66
CA LEU A 104 -0.06 -12.00 1.70
C LEU A 104 1.27 -11.37 2.16
#